data_AF-A0A3L7YSU2-F1
#
_entry.id   AF-A0A3L7YSU2-F1
#
_cell.length_a   1.000
_cell.length_b   1.000
_cell.length_c   1.000
_cell.angle_alpha   90.00
_cell.angle_beta   90.00
_cell.angle_gamma   90.00
#
_symmetry.space_group_name_H-M   'P 1'
#
loop_
_entity.id
_entity.type
_entity.pdbx_description
1 polymer ?
#
loop_
_entity_poly.entity_id
_entity_poly.type
_entity_poly.pdbx_seq_one_letter_code
_entity_poly.pdbx_strand_id
1 'polypeptide(L)' 'MVRSGDTLSGIALSLDISMADLIALNGITDPNKIKPGQVLKLP' A
#
# COMPACT_ATOMS: atom_id res chain seq x y z
N MET A 1 6.64 1.56 5.52
CA MET A 1 5.76 2.40 6.35
C MET A 1 5.25 3.53 5.47
N VAL A 2 3.94 3.76 5.46
CA VAL A 2 3.30 4.80 4.63
C VAL A 2 3.69 6.19 5.15
N ARG A 3 4.15 7.09 4.28
CA ARG A 3 4.42 8.50 4.60
C ARG A 3 3.31 9.40 4.09
N SER A 4 3.20 10.61 4.63
CA SER A 4 2.27 11.60 4.10
C SER A 4 2.61 11.91 2.64
N GLY A 5 1.64 11.72 1.75
CA GLY A 5 1.81 11.85 0.30
C GLY A 5 2.00 10.52 -0.44
N ASP A 6 2.28 9.43 0.28
CA ASP A 6 2.32 8.10 -0.34
C ASP A 6 0.90 7.62 -0.65
N THR A 7 0.76 6.97 -1.82
CA THR A 7 -0.45 6.25 -2.21
C THR A 7 -0.12 4.77 -2.36
N LEU A 8 -1.13 3.90 -2.20
CA LEU A 8 -0.98 2.46 -2.42
C LEU A 8 -0.48 2.16 -3.85
N SER A 9 -0.95 2.92 -4.83
CA SER A 9 -0.51 2.81 -6.22
C SER A 9 0.95 3.21 -6.40
N GLY A 10 1.41 4.30 -5.77
CA GLY A 10 2.81 4.73 -5.83
C GLY A 10 3.76 3.74 -5.14
N ILE A 11 3.34 3.20 -3.99
CA ILE A 11 4.10 2.17 -3.27
C ILE A 11 4.16 0.87 -4.09
N ALA A 12 3.03 0.41 -4.63
CA ALA A 12 2.99 -0.79 -5.47
C ALA A 12 3.87 -0.65 -6.71
N LEU A 13 3.81 0.51 -7.38
CA LEU A 13 4.67 0.83 -8.53
C LEU A 13 6.16 0.82 -8.16
N SER A 14 6.51 1.40 -6.99
CA SER A 14 7.89 1.42 -6.51
C SER A 14 8.43 0.03 -6.16
N LEU A 15 7.55 -0.94 -5.91
CA LEU A 15 7.88 -2.32 -5.57
C LEU A 15 7.71 -3.27 -6.77
N ASP A 16 7.36 -2.74 -7.94
CA ASP A 16 7.07 -3.49 -9.16
C ASP A 16 6.05 -4.63 -8.96
N ILE A 17 5.06 -4.39 -8.08
CA ILE A 17 3.94 -5.30 -7.83
C ILE A 17 2.62 -4.64 -8.18
N SER A 18 1.59 -5.45 -8.39
CA SER A 18 0.26 -4.89 -8.60
C SER A 18 -0.32 -4.32 -7.31
N MET A 19 -1.12 -3.26 -7.43
CA MET A 19 -1.85 -2.71 -6.29
C MET A 19 -2.77 -3.77 -5.67
N ALA A 20 -3.33 -4.67 -6.48
CA ALA A 20 -4.18 -5.77 -6.03
C ALA A 20 -3.42 -6.76 -5.13
N ASP A 21 -2.18 -7.11 -5.48
CA ASP A 21 -1.34 -7.99 -4.65
C ASP A 21 -1.00 -7.31 -3.32
N LEU A 22 -0.64 -6.03 -3.35
CA LEU A 22 -0.33 -5.27 -2.14
C LEU A 22 -1.56 -5.15 -1.22
N ILE A 23 -2.74 -4.97 -1.78
CA ILE A 23 -4.03 -4.93 -1.08
C ILE A 23 -4.33 -6.30 -0.45
N ALA A 24 -4.21 -7.38 -1.22
CA ALA A 24 -4.47 -8.74 -0.77
C ALA A 24 -3.51 -9.15 0.36
N LEU A 25 -2.22 -8.82 0.21
CA LEU A 25 -1.16 -9.10 1.19
C LEU A 25 -1.41 -8.41 2.53
N ASN A 26 -2.03 -7.22 2.50
CA ASN A 26 -2.29 -6.39 3.67
C ASN A 26 -3.74 -6.45 4.17
N GLY A 27 -4.62 -7.19 3.50
CA GLY A 27 -6.05 -7.25 3.84
C GLY A 27 -6.75 -5.89 3.75
N ILE A 28 -6.31 -5.02 2.83
CA ILE A 28 -6.86 -3.68 2.70
C ILE A 28 -8.21 -3.78 1.98
N THR A 29 -9.28 -3.31 2.60
CA THR A 29 -10.62 -3.30 1.98
C THR A 29 -10.90 -1.99 1.25
N ASP A 30 -10.30 -0.89 1.70
CA ASP A 30 -10.44 0.43 1.10
C ASP A 30 -9.07 1.06 0.87
N PRO A 31 -8.54 1.02 -0.37
CA PRO A 31 -7.22 1.55 -0.69
C PRO A 31 -7.14 3.08 -0.61
N ASN A 32 -8.24 3.80 -0.42
CA ASN A 32 -8.23 5.24 -0.17
C ASN A 32 -8.14 5.58 1.33
N LYS A 33 -8.22 4.58 2.22
CA LYS A 33 -8.18 4.75 3.68
C LYS A 33 -6.86 4.38 4.35
N ILE A 34 -5.80 4.24 3.57
CA ILE A 34 -4.43 4.14 4.10
C ILE A 34 -4.05 5.42 4.83
N LYS A 35 -3.47 5.27 6.03
CA LYS A 35 -3.04 6.39 6.87
C LYS A 35 -1.52 6.48 6.92
N PRO A 36 -0.94 7.70 6.98
CA PRO A 36 0.47 7.86 7.31
C PRO A 36 0.82 7.12 8.61
N GLY A 37 1.95 6.42 8.62
CA GLY A 37 2.39 5.56 9.73
C GLY A 37 1.89 4.12 9.65
N GLN A 38 0.99 3.78 8.71
CA GLN A 38 0.56 2.40 8.51
C GLN A 38 1.74 1.53 8.04
N VAL A 39 1.90 0.38 8.70
CA VAL A 39 2.89 -0.62 8.32
C VAL A 39 2.25 -1.52 7.28
N LEU A 40 2.77 -1.47 6.06
CA LEU A 40 2.43 -2.41 5.00
C LEU A 40 3.43 -3.57 5.04
N LYS A 41 2.90 -4.79 5.00
CA LYS A 41 3.63 -5.99 4.61
C LYS A 41 4.00 -5.85 3.15
N LEU A 42 5.28 -6.02 2.88
CA LEU A 42 5.86 -6.07 1.55
C LEU A 42 6.27 -7.52 1.28
N PRO A 43 6.32 -7.96 0.01
CA PRO A 43 6.96 -9.22 -0.35
C PRO A 43 8.45 -9.23 0.03
#